data_AF-A0A4U0GXQ4-F1
#
_entry.id   AF-A0A4U0GXQ4-F1
#
_cell.length_a   1.000
_cell.length_b   1.000
_cell.length_c   1.000
_cell.angle_alpha   90.00
_cell.angle_beta   90.00
_cell.angle_gamma   90.00
#
_symmetry.space_group_name_H-M   'P 1'
#
loop_
_entity.id
_entity.type
_entity.pdbx_description
1 polymer ?
#
loop_
_entity_poly.entity_id
_entity_poly.type
_entity_poly.pdbx_seq_one_letter_code
_entity_poly.pdbx_strand_id
1 'polypeptide(L)'
;MEHMRIALQEDIHRLLQDYCIEQQLQYSRKRHIILDQILLQKDWIDAVDLWISMKRTVSVSCIYQTLRLFVSAGIVEKKMKEDRTKLFRIAIKPD
;
A
#
# COMPACT_ATOMS: atom_id res chain seq x y z
N MET A 1 -5.62 -15.20 16.91
CA MET A 1 -4.67 -14.27 16.26
C MET A 1 -4.84 -14.24 14.74
N GLU A 2 -4.94 -15.38 14.05
CA GLU A 2 -5.11 -15.44 12.57
C GLU A 2 -6.37 -14.73 12.05
N HIS A 3 -7.53 -14.96 12.70
CA HIS A 3 -8.80 -14.32 12.31
C HIS A 3 -8.79 -12.78 12.37
N MET A 4 -8.04 -12.21 13.32
CA MET A 4 -7.94 -10.75 13.48
C MET A 4 -7.14 -10.11 12.34
N ARG A 5 -6.13 -10.83 11.83
CA ARG A 5 -5.32 -10.38 10.69
C ARG A 5 -6.10 -10.40 9.38
N ILE A 6 -6.97 -11.40 9.19
CA ILE A 6 -7.84 -11.50 8.01
C ILE A 6 -8.85 -10.35 8.01
N ALA A 7 -9.53 -10.11 9.14
CA ALA A 7 -10.50 -9.03 9.27
C ALA A 7 -9.88 -7.66 8.99
N LEU A 8 -8.69 -7.37 9.55
CA LEU A 8 -8.00 -6.12 9.26
C LEU A 8 -7.63 -5.97 7.78
N GLN A 9 -7.18 -7.05 7.14
CA GLN A 9 -6.85 -7.00 5.71
C GLN A 9 -8.10 -6.70 4.87
N GLU A 10 -9.24 -7.31 5.17
CA GLU A 10 -10.51 -7.02 4.50
C GLU A 10 -10.95 -5.57 4.70
N ASP A 11 -10.82 -5.03 5.91
CA ASP A 11 -11.15 -3.65 6.23
C ASP A 11 -10.28 -2.65 5.46
N ILE A 12 -8.98 -2.92 5.33
CA ILE A 12 -8.07 -2.06 4.56
C ILE A 12 -8.38 -2.14 3.05
N HIS A 13 -8.74 -3.32 2.54
CA HIS A 13 -9.18 -3.45 1.14
C HIS A 13 -10.48 -2.70 0.87
N ARG A 14 -11.41 -2.71 1.83
CA ARG A 14 -12.65 -1.93 1.77
C ARG A 14 -12.35 -0.44 1.79
N LEU A 15 -11.49 0.02 2.69
CA LEU A 15 -11.07 1.43 2.75
C LEU A 15 -10.47 1.91 1.41
N LEU A 16 -9.63 1.09 0.77
CA LEU A 16 -9.11 1.41 -0.56
C LEU A 16 -10.23 1.51 -1.60
N GLN A 17 -11.18 0.58 -1.58
CA GLN A 17 -12.28 0.53 -2.53
C GLN A 17 -13.21 1.73 -2.37
N ASP A 18 -13.58 2.06 -1.14
CA ASP A 18 -14.44 3.20 -0.81
C ASP A 18 -13.77 4.51 -1.26
N TYR A 19 -12.48 4.69 -0.93
CA TYR A 19 -11.71 5.83 -1.41
C TYR A 19 -11.66 5.90 -2.94
N CYS A 20 -11.48 4.76 -3.63
CA CYS A 20 -11.51 4.74 -5.09
C CYS A 20 -12.87 5.16 -5.65
N ILE A 21 -13.98 4.72 -5.03
CA ILE A 21 -15.34 5.10 -5.45
C ILE A 21 -15.57 6.60 -5.26
N GLU A 22 -15.21 7.14 -4.10
CA GLU A 22 -15.32 8.57 -3.78
C GLU A 22 -14.53 9.43 -4.78
N GLN A 23 -13.36 8.97 -5.18
CA GLN A 23 -12.50 9.63 -6.17
C GLN A 23 -12.88 9.29 -7.63
N GLN A 24 -13.97 8.56 -7.85
CA GLN A 24 -14.45 8.12 -9.18
C GLN A 24 -13.39 7.35 -10.00
N LEU A 25 -12.52 6.63 -9.30
CA LEU A 25 -11.47 5.82 -9.88
C LEU A 25 -11.99 4.43 -10.23
N GLN A 26 -11.69 3.97 -11.45
CA GLN A 26 -11.98 2.60 -11.86
C GLN A 26 -11.25 1.59 -10.97
N TYR A 27 -11.88 0.44 -10.74
CA TYR A 27 -11.27 -0.69 -10.05
C TYR A 27 -9.94 -1.07 -10.70
N SER A 28 -8.97 -1.47 -9.88
CA SER A 28 -7.66 -1.90 -10.37
C SER A 28 -7.10 -3.02 -9.52
N ARG A 29 -7.06 -4.24 -10.09
CA ARG A 29 -6.42 -5.41 -9.46
C ARG A 29 -4.97 -5.14 -9.06
N LYS A 30 -4.24 -4.32 -9.83
CA LYS A 30 -2.85 -3.95 -9.51
C LYS A 30 -2.74 -3.20 -8.19
N ARG A 31 -3.71 -2.33 -7.87
CA ARG A 31 -3.71 -1.63 -6.58
C ARG A 31 -3.82 -2.63 -5.43
N HIS A 32 -4.73 -3.60 -5.52
CA HIS A 32 -4.86 -4.63 -4.50
C HIS A 32 -3.62 -5.50 -4.37
N ILE A 33 -2.98 -5.91 -5.48
CA ILE A 33 -1.72 -6.67 -5.41
C ILE A 33 -0.60 -5.87 -4.71
N ILE A 34 -0.52 -4.56 -4.96
CA ILE A 34 0.46 -3.69 -4.28
C ILE A 34 0.10 -3.53 -2.80
N LEU A 35 -1.19 -3.42 -2.49
CA LEU A 35 -1.70 -3.34 -1.11
C LEU A 35 -1.36 -4.60 -0.31
N ASP A 36 -1.65 -5.78 -0.86
CA ASP A 36 -1.31 -7.06 -0.26
C ASP A 36 0.19 -7.12 0.04
N GLN A 37 1.04 -6.69 -0.90
CA GLN A 37 2.48 -6.75 -0.70
C GLN A 37 2.97 -5.80 0.41
N ILE A 38 2.44 -4.57 0.48
CA ILE A 38 2.86 -3.63 1.53
C ILE A 38 2.35 -4.05 2.91
N LEU A 39 1.19 -4.73 3.00
CA LEU A 39 0.66 -5.30 4.25
C LEU A 39 1.54 -6.43 4.81
N LEU A 40 2.36 -7.08 3.97
CA LEU A 40 3.35 -8.07 4.44
C LEU A 40 4.59 -7.43 5.06
N GLN A 41 4.81 -6.13 4.88
CA GLN A 41 5.99 -5.43 5.38
C GLN A 41 5.78 -5.00 6.83
N LYS A 42 6.71 -5.38 7.71
CA LYS A 42 6.66 -5.05 9.14
C LYS A 42 7.22 -3.65 9.46
N ASP A 43 7.99 -3.09 8.54
CA ASP A 43 8.69 -1.81 8.73
C ASP A 43 8.62 -0.97 7.45
N TRP A 44 9.20 0.23 7.51
CA TRP A 44 9.35 1.14 6.39
C TRP A 44 10.08 0.49 5.21
N ILE A 45 9.48 0.58 4.02
CA ILE A 45 10.03 0.08 2.76
C ILE A 45 10.06 1.19 1.71
N ASP A 46 11.05 1.22 0.82
CA ASP A 46 10.98 2.08 -0.36
C ASP A 46 10.29 1.38 -1.54
N ALA A 47 9.90 2.16 -2.56
CA ALA A 47 9.15 1.62 -3.69
C ALA A 47 9.95 0.66 -4.57
N VAL A 48 11.29 0.76 -4.59
CA VAL A 48 12.17 -0.13 -5.38
C VAL A 48 12.29 -1.47 -4.68
N ASP A 49 12.50 -1.48 -3.36
CA ASP A 49 12.52 -2.71 -2.58
C ASP A 49 11.17 -3.42 -2.60
N LEU A 50 10.07 -2.66 -2.51
CA LEU A 50 8.73 -3.21 -2.69
C LEU A 50 8.58 -3.85 -4.08
N TRP A 51 9.02 -3.17 -5.14
CA TRP A 51 9.00 -3.68 -6.51
C TRP A 51 9.80 -4.98 -6.68
N ILE A 52 10.97 -5.08 -6.05
CA ILE A 52 11.80 -6.28 -6.02
C ILE A 52 11.05 -7.42 -5.31
N SER A 53 10.45 -7.14 -4.13
CA SER A 53 9.69 -8.14 -3.36
C SER A 53 8.48 -8.68 -4.13
N MET A 54 7.88 -7.88 -5.02
CA MET A 54 6.80 -8.27 -5.92
C MET A 54 7.27 -9.06 -7.16
N LYS A 55 8.54 -9.44 -7.23
CA LYS A 55 9.17 -10.08 -8.40
C LYS A 55 8.93 -9.29 -9.69
N ARG A 56 8.87 -7.95 -9.58
CA ARG A 56 8.73 -7.03 -10.72
C ARG A 56 7.46 -7.26 -11.56
N THR A 57 6.41 -7.85 -10.99
CA THR A 57 5.13 -8.15 -11.66
C THR A 57 4.34 -6.92 -12.11
N VAL A 58 4.61 -5.76 -11.50
CA VAL A 58 4.08 -4.44 -11.89
C VAL A 58 5.24 -3.48 -12.15
N SER A 59 5.03 -2.41 -12.91
CA SER A 59 6.09 -1.41 -13.11
C SER A 59 6.34 -0.58 -11.84
N VAL A 60 7.58 -0.17 -11.62
CA VAL A 60 7.94 0.67 -10.45
C VAL A 60 7.17 2.00 -10.45
N SER A 61 6.91 2.59 -11.62
CA SER A 61 6.10 3.81 -11.74
C SER A 61 4.65 3.60 -11.30
N CYS A 62 4.06 2.43 -11.60
CA CYS A 62 2.73 2.06 -11.14
C CYS A 62 2.70 1.90 -9.62
N ILE A 63 3.76 1.34 -9.02
CA ILE A 63 3.93 1.27 -7.56
C ILE A 63 3.96 2.67 -6.97
N TYR A 64 4.79 3.57 -7.50
CA TYR A 64 4.85 4.95 -7.00
C TYR A 64 3.51 5.69 -7.10
N GLN A 65 2.76 5.52 -8.19
CA GLN A 65 1.43 6.11 -8.34
C GLN A 65 0.45 5.53 -7.32
N THR A 66 0.47 4.22 -7.13
CA THR A 66 -0.39 3.52 -6.18
C THR A 66 -0.06 3.88 -4.73
N LEU A 67 1.22 3.95 -4.36
CA LEU A 67 1.63 4.36 -3.01
C LEU A 67 1.22 5.81 -2.71
N ARG A 68 1.26 6.71 -3.70
CA ARG A 68 0.72 8.07 -3.51
C ARG A 68 -0.79 8.04 -3.24
N LEU A 69 -1.53 7.20 -3.97
CA LEU A 69 -2.96 7.01 -3.73
C LEU A 69 -3.22 6.49 -2.30
N PHE A 70 -2.45 5.50 -1.85
CA PHE A 70 -2.59 4.96 -0.50
C PHE A 70 -2.27 5.97 0.60
N VAL A 71 -1.31 6.86 0.34
CA VAL A 71 -1.03 7.99 1.25
C VAL A 71 -2.21 8.96 1.29
N SER A 72 -2.79 9.32 0.14
CA SER A 72 -3.98 10.18 0.11
C SER A 72 -5.19 9.55 0.79
N ALA A 73 -5.32 8.22 0.70
CA ALA A 73 -6.39 7.45 1.35
C ALA A 73 -6.14 7.20 2.86
N GLY A 74 -5.01 7.64 3.41
CA GLY A 74 -4.66 7.38 4.82
C GLY A 74 -4.28 5.93 5.14
N ILE A 75 -4.13 5.07 4.13
CA ILE A 75 -3.76 3.64 4.31
C ILE A 75 -2.26 3.50 4.60
N VAL A 76 -1.45 4.35 3.98
CA VAL A 76 0.02 4.31 4.04
C VAL A 76 0.56 5.65 4.54
N GLU A 77 1.52 5.62 5.45
CA GLU A 77 2.32 6.79 5.80
C GLU A 77 3.56 6.88 4.91
N LYS A 78 4.04 8.10 4.69
CA LYS A 78 5.27 8.37 3.95
C LYS A 78 6.22 9.22 4.78
N LYS A 79 7.50 8.87 4.78
CA LYS A 79 8.59 9.75 5.22
C LYS A 79 9.68 9.85 4.15
N MET A 80 10.53 10.86 4.28
CA MET A 80 11.66 11.08 3.40
C MET A 80 12.94 10.93 4.20
N LYS A 81 13.89 10.14 3.69
CA LYS A 81 15.26 10.06 4.20
C LYS A 81 16.08 11.29 3.76
N GLU A 82 17.26 11.48 4.34
CA GLU A 82 18.19 12.56 3.98
C GLU A 82 18.61 12.52 2.49
N ASP A 83 18.76 11.32 1.94
CA ASP A 83 19.07 11.06 0.52
C ASP A 83 17.88 11.28 -0.44
N ARG A 84 16.76 11.81 0.07
CA ARG A 84 15.47 12.00 -0.63
C ARG A 84 14.75 10.71 -0.99
N THR A 85 15.22 9.55 -0.53
CA THR A 85 14.49 8.28 -0.69
C THR A 85 13.19 8.35 0.10
N LYS A 86 12.09 7.99 -0.57
CA LYS A 86 10.74 7.93 0.04
C LYS A 86 10.53 6.54 0.63
N LEU A 87 10.24 6.50 1.92
CA LEU A 87 9.85 5.30 2.63
C LEU A 87 8.36 5.32 2.92
N PHE A 88 7.77 4.13 2.91
CA PHE A 88 6.35 3.89 3.07
C PHE A 88 6.11 2.80 4.11
N ARG A 89 5.05 2.92 4.90
CA ARG A 89 4.56 1.85 5.78
C ARG A 89 3.05 1.93 5.91
N ILE A 90 2.40 0.85 6.31
CA ILE A 90 0.97 0.90 6.67
C ILE A 90 0.77 1.83 7.87
N ALA A 91 -0.22 2.73 7.76
CA ALA A 91 -0.62 3.65 8.82
C ALA A 91 -1.46 2.94 9.89
N ILE A 92 -2.32 2.02 9.44
CA ILE A 92 -3.28 1.29 10.26
C ILE A 92 -2.59 0.08 10.86
N LYS A 93 -2.09 0.20 12.08
CA LYS A 93 -1.49 -0.95 12.77
C LYS A 93 -2.61 -1.88 13.27
N PRO A 94 -2.52 -3.19 13.03
CA PRO A 94 -3.18 -4.15 13.91
C PRO A 94 -2.60 -3.95 15.31
N ASP A 95 -3.47 -3.71 16.30
CA ASP A 95 -3.10 -3.86 17.71
C ASP A 95 -2.63 -5.29 18.02
#